data_AF-A0AAZ3QBD1-F1
#
_entry.id   AF-A0AAZ3QBD1-F1
#
_cell.length_a   1.000
_cell.length_b   1.000
_cell.length_c   1.000
_cell.angle_alpha   90.00
_cell.angle_beta   90.00
_cell.angle_gamma   90.00
#
_symmetry.space_group_name_H-M   'P 1'
#
loop_
_entity.id
_entity.type
_entity.pdbx_description
1 polymer ?
#
loop_
_entity_poly.entity_id
_entity_poly.type
_entity_poly.pdbx_seq_one_letter_code
_entity_poly.pdbx_strand_id
1 'polypeptide(L)'
;MSSKPTCLIVASAAAQGVSAQSFHQAFCLCSSVFNLQTATPGVRYTRRHTHTHTKKKNTQTNKKNTHTMLVPCHFQGKPIDFVGVDETTARWIQDFSQKSFATPAKLESIDGARYQALLIPDCPGALTDLAHSGSLARILAHFTSQQKAVCAIGQGVSGLCCAIVEGQKWIFTGYSLTGPSVFELVRSPDFANLPLIVEDFVKDSGGSYTASQEDAVHVVIDRHLVTGQNILSTSVAVNNLIMLCNGK
;
A
#
# COMPACT_ATOMS: atom_id res chain seq x y z
N MET A 1 -18.50 11.74 -23.51
CA MET A 1 -18.08 12.11 -22.14
C MET A 1 -16.95 11.19 -21.74
N SER A 2 -15.75 11.71 -21.48
CA SER A 2 -14.63 10.87 -21.04
C SER A 2 -14.99 10.22 -19.70
N SER A 3 -14.87 8.90 -19.58
CA SER A 3 -15.09 8.19 -18.31
C SER A 3 -14.07 8.68 -17.28
N LYS A 4 -14.48 8.85 -16.01
CA LYS A 4 -13.55 9.22 -14.93
C LYS A 4 -12.33 8.29 -14.92
N PRO A 5 -11.09 8.81 -14.83
CA PRO A 5 -9.90 7.99 -14.71
C PRO A 5 -9.98 7.11 -13.45
N THR A 6 -9.29 5.97 -13.46
CA THR A 6 -9.26 5.03 -12.34
C THR A 6 -7.98 5.22 -11.53
N CYS A 7 -8.11 5.36 -10.22
CA CYS A 7 -7.02 5.42 -9.25
C CYS A 7 -6.96 4.12 -8.44
N LEU A 8 -5.78 3.50 -8.40
CA LEU A 8 -5.48 2.36 -7.56
C LEU A 8 -5.00 2.84 -6.19
N ILE A 9 -5.74 2.52 -5.14
CA ILE A 9 -5.31 2.75 -3.75
C ILE A 9 -4.69 1.45 -3.23
N VAL A 10 -3.39 1.43 -2.99
CA VAL A 10 -2.69 0.28 -2.41
C VAL A 10 -2.62 0.47 -0.89
N ALA A 11 -3.10 -0.52 -0.16
CA ALA A 11 -3.13 -0.57 1.29
C ALA A 11 -2.35 -1.79 1.80
N SER A 12 -1.82 -1.70 3.02
CA SER A 12 -1.20 -2.85 3.68
C SER A 12 -2.26 -3.86 4.14
N ALA A 13 -1.88 -5.14 4.14
CA ALA A 13 -2.59 -6.25 4.75
C ALA A 13 -1.98 -6.68 6.09
N ALA A 14 -0.89 -6.05 6.53
CA ALA A 14 -0.22 -6.35 7.80
C ALA A 14 -1.05 -5.88 9.01
N ALA A 15 -0.72 -6.41 10.19
CA ALA A 15 -1.46 -6.12 11.43
C ALA A 15 -1.36 -4.66 11.88
N GLN A 16 -0.29 -3.96 11.51
CA GLN A 16 -0.10 -2.53 11.78
C GLN A 16 -0.99 -1.66 10.88
N GLY A 17 -1.64 -2.25 9.87
CA GLY A 17 -2.74 -1.66 9.14
C GLY A 17 -2.41 -0.37 8.37
N VAL A 18 -3.47 0.41 8.17
CA VAL A 18 -3.49 1.68 7.44
C VAL A 18 -4.01 2.79 8.35
N SER A 19 -3.42 3.98 8.28
CA SER A 19 -3.90 5.13 9.02
C SER A 19 -5.34 5.50 8.59
N ALA A 20 -6.26 5.45 9.54
CA ALA A 20 -7.67 5.82 9.37
C ALA A 20 -7.83 7.21 8.78
N GLN A 21 -7.15 8.19 9.36
CA GLN A 21 -7.23 9.59 8.96
C GLN A 21 -6.62 9.81 7.56
N SER A 22 -5.44 9.25 7.27
CA SER A 22 -4.84 9.40 5.93
C SER A 22 -5.70 8.76 4.85
N PHE A 23 -6.18 7.53 5.10
CA PHE A 23 -7.02 6.83 4.14
C PHE A 23 -8.36 7.54 3.90
N HIS A 24 -9.04 7.98 4.96
CA HIS A 24 -10.29 8.74 4.85
C HIS A 24 -10.10 10.00 4.01
N GLN A 25 -9.10 10.83 4.36
CA GLN A 25 -8.82 12.07 3.62
C GLN A 25 -8.51 11.81 2.15
N ALA A 26 -7.62 10.86 1.88
CA ALA A 26 -7.20 10.55 0.52
C ALA A 26 -8.35 9.96 -0.31
N PHE A 27 -9.14 9.04 0.26
CA PHE A 27 -10.29 8.45 -0.40
C PHE A 27 -11.34 9.51 -0.75
N CYS A 28 -11.69 10.39 0.20
CA CYS A 28 -12.68 11.44 -0.02
C CYS A 28 -12.24 12.40 -1.14
N LEU A 29 -11.00 12.91 -1.10
CA LEU A 29 -10.46 13.78 -2.14
C LEU A 29 -10.46 13.10 -3.52
N CYS A 30 -9.94 11.87 -3.60
CA CYS A 30 -9.84 11.15 -4.87
C CYS A 30 -11.21 10.72 -5.42
N SER A 31 -12.20 10.39 -4.59
CA SER A 31 -13.51 9.87 -5.04
C SER A 31 -14.31 10.87 -5.90
N SER A 32 -14.02 12.17 -5.75
CA SER A 32 -14.64 13.21 -6.56
C SER A 32 -14.13 13.19 -8.02
N VAL A 33 -12.86 12.83 -8.23
CA VAL A 33 -12.16 12.91 -9.52
C VAL A 33 -11.99 11.54 -10.20
N PHE A 34 -11.78 10.48 -9.41
CA PHE A 34 -11.43 9.15 -9.90
C PHE A 34 -12.51 8.11 -9.58
N ASN A 35 -12.57 7.06 -10.42
CA ASN A 35 -13.06 5.76 -9.98
C ASN A 35 -11.99 5.12 -9.07
N LEU A 36 -12.36 4.70 -7.87
CA LEU A 36 -11.42 4.15 -6.91
C LEU A 36 -11.48 2.63 -6.86
N GLN A 37 -10.31 1.99 -6.86
CA GLN A 37 -10.19 0.59 -6.51
C GLN A 37 -9.10 0.42 -5.46
N THR A 38 -9.46 -0.23 -4.35
CA THR A 38 -8.50 -0.61 -3.32
C THR A 38 -7.85 -1.94 -3.66
N ALA A 39 -6.58 -2.11 -3.29
CA ALA A 39 -5.88 -3.38 -3.38
C ALA A 39 -4.97 -3.60 -2.17
N THR A 40 -4.92 -4.84 -1.70
CA THR A 40 -4.05 -5.27 -0.61
C THR A 40 -3.34 -6.56 -1.00
N PRO A 41 -2.15 -6.86 -0.44
CA PRO A 41 -1.54 -8.17 -0.60
C PRO A 41 -2.49 -9.30 -0.21
N GLY A 42 -2.48 -10.39 -0.98
CA GLY A 42 -3.27 -11.57 -0.65
C GLY A 42 -2.71 -12.34 0.55
N VAL A 43 -3.56 -13.18 1.15
CA VAL A 43 -3.11 -14.13 2.19
C VAL A 43 -2.13 -15.13 1.57
N ARG A 44 -0.85 -15.08 1.97
CA ARG A 44 0.06 -16.20 1.71
C ARG A 44 -0.37 -17.36 2.62
N TYR A 45 -1.00 -18.39 2.06
CA TYR A 45 -1.04 -19.68 2.74
C TYR A 45 0.40 -20.19 2.81
N THR A 46 1.09 -19.97 3.93
CA THR A 46 2.29 -20.73 4.22
C THR A 46 1.87 -22.19 4.27
N ARG A 47 2.30 -23.02 3.31
CA ARG A 47 2.26 -24.48 3.47
C ARG A 47 3.13 -24.81 4.68
N ARG A 48 2.55 -24.83 5.88
CA ARG A 48 3.16 -25.56 6.99
C ARG A 48 3.07 -27.02 6.61
N HIS A 49 4.18 -27.58 6.14
CA HIS A 49 4.36 -29.03 6.15
C HIS A 49 4.41 -29.46 7.61
N THR A 50 3.24 -29.75 8.19
CA THR A 50 3.19 -30.51 9.43
C THR A 50 3.58 -31.94 9.09
N HIS A 51 4.83 -32.31 9.37
CA HIS A 51 5.21 -33.72 9.41
C HIS A 51 4.47 -34.38 10.58
N THR A 52 3.26 -34.87 10.34
CA THR A 52 2.60 -35.79 11.25
C THR A 52 3.13 -37.19 10.96
N HIS A 53 4.00 -37.66 11.85
CA HIS A 53 4.38 -39.08 11.90
C HIS A 53 3.12 -39.90 12.22
N THR A 54 2.45 -40.41 11.19
CA THR A 54 1.33 -41.34 11.35
C THR A 54 1.87 -42.77 11.31
N LYS A 55 1.94 -43.38 12.49
CA LYS A 55 2.12 -44.81 12.67
C LYS A 55 0.95 -45.52 11.96
N LYS A 56 1.25 -46.33 10.93
CA LYS A 56 0.29 -47.25 10.30
C LYS A 56 -0.34 -48.15 11.37
N LYS A 57 -1.64 -48.04 11.57
CA LYS A 57 -2.48 -49.13 12.07
C LYS A 57 -3.67 -49.31 11.14
N ASN A 58 -3.81 -50.53 10.64
CA ASN A 58 -4.92 -51.02 9.84
C ASN A 58 -6.22 -50.94 10.63
N THR A 59 -7.23 -50.27 10.08
CA THR A 59 -8.61 -50.76 10.07
C THR A 59 -9.48 -49.98 9.09
N GLN A 60 -10.37 -50.73 8.45
CA GLN A 60 -11.25 -50.40 7.34
C GLN A 60 -12.54 -49.78 7.90
N THR A 61 -12.98 -48.61 7.41
CA THR A 61 -14.41 -48.18 7.45
C THR A 61 -14.68 -46.85 6.72
N ASN A 62 -15.71 -46.89 5.86
CA ASN A 62 -16.61 -45.82 5.38
C ASN A 62 -16.07 -44.40 5.10
N LYS A 63 -15.86 -44.09 3.81
CA LYS A 63 -15.84 -42.72 3.29
C LYS A 63 -17.26 -42.13 3.30
N LYS A 64 -17.54 -41.24 4.27
CA LYS A 64 -18.61 -40.25 4.13
C LYS A 64 -18.12 -39.16 3.17
N ASN A 65 -18.79 -39.01 2.03
CA ASN A 65 -18.60 -37.86 1.15
C ASN A 65 -19.22 -36.62 1.80
N THR A 66 -18.41 -35.85 2.52
CA THR A 66 -18.73 -34.45 2.80
C THR A 66 -18.24 -33.62 1.61
N HIS A 67 -19.15 -33.25 0.73
CA HIS A 67 -18.93 -32.19 -0.24
C HIS A 67 -18.81 -30.87 0.53
N THR A 68 -17.60 -30.51 0.93
CA THR A 68 -17.31 -29.12 1.30
C THR A 68 -17.15 -28.37 -0.02
N MET A 69 -18.09 -27.48 -0.33
CA MET A 69 -17.93 -26.51 -1.41
C MET A 69 -16.72 -25.62 -1.09
N LEU A 70 -15.56 -25.95 -1.64
CA LEU A 70 -14.47 -25.01 -1.79
C LEU A 70 -14.89 -24.03 -2.88
N VAL A 71 -15.31 -22.83 -2.50
CA VAL A 71 -15.35 -21.69 -3.42
C VAL A 71 -14.04 -20.96 -3.23
N PRO A 72 -13.04 -21.11 -4.10
CA PRO A 72 -11.80 -20.40 -3.89
C PRO A 72 -11.91 -19.05 -4.60
N CYS A 73 -12.28 -18.01 -3.84
CA CYS A 73 -12.23 -16.62 -4.29
C CYS A 73 -10.76 -16.16 -4.41
N HIS A 74 -10.06 -16.61 -5.47
CA HIS A 74 -8.65 -16.32 -5.71
C HIS A 74 -8.33 -14.86 -6.10
N PHE A 75 -9.33 -13.97 -6.16
CA PHE A 75 -9.20 -12.61 -6.69
C PHE A 75 -9.32 -11.48 -5.65
N GLN A 76 -9.58 -11.79 -4.38
CA GLN A 76 -9.75 -10.77 -3.32
C GLN A 76 -8.49 -10.64 -2.45
N GLY A 77 -8.16 -9.40 -2.08
CA GLY A 77 -7.12 -9.08 -1.11
C GLY A 77 -7.62 -9.28 0.32
N LYS A 78 -6.72 -9.15 1.31
CA LYS A 78 -7.13 -9.15 2.72
C LYS A 78 -7.90 -7.85 3.04
N PRO A 79 -8.99 -7.88 3.82
CA PRO A 79 -9.64 -6.67 4.32
C PRO A 79 -8.63 -5.70 4.96
N ILE A 80 -8.89 -4.40 4.80
CA ILE A 80 -8.03 -3.34 5.34
C ILE A 80 -8.28 -3.22 6.84
N ASP A 81 -7.21 -3.39 7.62
CA ASP A 81 -7.21 -3.09 9.05
C ASP A 81 -6.84 -1.61 9.24
N PHE A 82 -7.69 -0.84 9.93
CA PHE A 82 -7.45 0.59 10.19
C PHE A 82 -6.86 0.82 11.58
N VAL A 83 -5.83 1.66 11.66
CA VAL A 83 -5.21 2.11 12.91
C VAL A 83 -5.41 3.61 13.11
N GLY A 84 -5.33 4.08 14.36
CA GLY A 84 -5.55 5.49 14.70
C GLY A 84 -6.99 5.94 14.46
N VAL A 85 -7.97 5.04 14.63
CA VAL A 85 -9.39 5.38 14.52
C VAL A 85 -9.78 6.28 15.71
N ASP A 86 -10.37 7.43 15.40
CA ASP A 86 -10.83 8.42 16.36
C ASP A 86 -12.31 8.78 16.11
N GLU A 87 -12.85 9.71 16.89
CA GLU A 87 -14.26 10.15 16.76
C GLU A 87 -14.57 10.72 15.38
N THR A 88 -13.58 11.32 14.70
CA THR A 88 -13.78 11.96 13.38
C THR A 88 -13.83 10.95 12.24
N THR A 89 -13.16 9.80 12.40
CA THR A 89 -13.01 8.76 11.37
C THR A 89 -13.86 7.52 11.62
N ALA A 90 -14.25 7.24 12.87
CA ALA A 90 -14.97 6.03 13.26
C ALA A 90 -16.25 5.79 12.44
N ARG A 91 -17.10 6.82 12.35
CA ARG A 91 -18.36 6.73 11.59
C ARG A 91 -18.09 6.46 10.11
N TRP A 92 -17.14 7.17 9.53
CA TRP A 92 -16.81 7.01 8.12
C TRP A 92 -16.26 5.60 7.83
N ILE A 93 -15.41 5.04 8.71
CA ILE A 93 -14.88 3.68 8.55
C ILE A 93 -15.99 2.64 8.63
N GLN A 94 -16.92 2.79 9.57
CA GLN A 94 -18.08 1.92 9.67
C GLN A 94 -18.89 1.97 8.36
N ASP A 95 -19.20 3.16 7.86
CA ASP A 95 -19.94 3.35 6.61
C ASP A 95 -19.17 2.78 5.40
N PHE A 96 -17.85 3.01 5.34
CA PHE A 96 -16.96 2.48 4.32
C PHE A 96 -17.02 0.95 4.28
N SER A 97 -16.88 0.28 5.43
CA SER A 97 -16.85 -1.19 5.54
C SER A 97 -18.11 -1.90 5.01
N GLN A 98 -19.24 -1.20 4.94
CA GLN A 98 -20.51 -1.74 4.41
C GLN A 98 -20.62 -1.62 2.89
N LYS A 99 -19.67 -0.95 2.23
CA LYS A 99 -19.70 -0.72 0.77
C LYS A 99 -19.00 -1.84 0.02
N SER A 100 -19.48 -2.14 -1.19
CA SER A 100 -18.86 -3.15 -2.06
C SER A 100 -17.40 -2.85 -2.40
N PHE A 101 -17.02 -1.58 -2.50
CA PHE A 101 -15.64 -1.15 -2.77
C PHE A 101 -14.70 -1.25 -1.55
N ALA A 102 -15.21 -1.60 -0.36
CA ALA A 102 -14.38 -1.89 0.80
C ALA A 102 -13.74 -3.28 0.75
N THR A 103 -14.13 -4.12 -0.21
CA THR A 103 -13.45 -5.38 -0.49
C THR A 103 -12.30 -5.13 -1.47
N PRO A 104 -11.03 -5.15 -1.00
CA PRO A 104 -9.90 -4.85 -1.86
C PRO A 104 -9.67 -5.97 -2.88
N ALA A 105 -9.19 -5.57 -4.06
CA ALA A 105 -8.66 -6.51 -5.03
C ALA A 105 -7.34 -7.10 -4.52
N LYS A 106 -7.03 -8.32 -4.96
CA LYS A 106 -5.76 -8.95 -4.66
C LYS A 106 -4.62 -8.26 -5.42
N LEU A 107 -3.64 -7.70 -4.72
CA LEU A 107 -2.54 -6.94 -5.33
C LEU A 107 -1.77 -7.73 -6.40
N GLU A 108 -1.60 -9.04 -6.21
CA GLU A 108 -0.95 -9.94 -7.16
C GLU A 108 -1.68 -10.00 -8.52
N SER A 109 -3.00 -9.80 -8.52
CA SER A 109 -3.85 -9.88 -9.71
C SER A 109 -4.01 -8.56 -10.47
N ILE A 110 -3.40 -7.49 -9.96
CA ILE A 110 -3.53 -6.15 -10.52
C ILE A 110 -2.74 -6.05 -11.82
N ASP A 111 -3.41 -5.54 -12.86
CA ASP A 111 -2.80 -5.03 -14.08
C ASP A 111 -2.71 -3.50 -14.01
N GLY A 112 -1.49 -2.98 -13.93
CA GLY A 112 -1.21 -1.54 -13.85
C GLY A 112 -1.69 -0.74 -15.06
N ALA A 113 -1.91 -1.39 -16.21
CA ALA A 113 -2.40 -0.73 -17.42
C ALA A 113 -3.76 -0.05 -17.23
N ARG A 114 -4.62 -0.63 -16.38
CA ARG A 114 -6.01 -0.19 -16.16
C ARG A 114 -6.13 1.12 -15.38
N TYR A 115 -5.07 1.55 -14.71
CA TYR A 115 -5.09 2.68 -13.79
C TYR A 115 -4.29 3.85 -14.33
N GLN A 116 -4.71 5.07 -13.99
CA GLN A 116 -4.05 6.32 -14.37
C GLN A 116 -3.25 6.92 -13.21
N ALA A 117 -3.60 6.54 -11.99
CA ALA A 117 -2.97 6.97 -10.75
C ALA A 117 -2.78 5.78 -9.79
N LEU A 118 -1.70 5.81 -9.01
CA LEU A 118 -1.45 4.93 -7.88
C LEU A 118 -1.29 5.80 -6.63
N LEU A 119 -1.97 5.43 -5.56
CA LEU A 119 -1.91 6.10 -4.27
C LEU A 119 -1.63 5.08 -3.17
N ILE A 120 -0.62 5.36 -2.34
CA ILE A 120 -0.33 4.65 -1.10
C ILE A 120 -0.52 5.65 0.04
N PRO A 121 -1.61 5.60 0.81
CA PRO A 121 -1.81 6.49 1.95
C PRO A 121 -0.79 6.16 3.06
N ASP A 122 -0.82 6.91 4.16
CA ASP A 122 -0.02 6.56 5.33
C ASP A 122 -0.42 5.18 5.85
N CYS A 123 0.51 4.22 5.73
CA CYS A 123 0.28 2.80 6.02
C CYS A 123 1.42 2.28 6.89
N PRO A 124 1.30 2.28 8.24
CA PRO A 124 2.33 1.73 9.11
C PRO A 124 2.69 0.27 8.77
N GLY A 125 1.70 -0.52 8.33
CA GLY A 125 1.93 -1.90 7.87
C GLY A 125 2.76 -2.04 6.59
N ALA A 126 2.94 -0.98 5.81
CA ALA A 126 3.67 -1.02 4.53
C ALA A 126 5.12 -1.48 4.70
N LEU A 127 5.76 -1.14 5.82
CA LEU A 127 7.10 -1.62 6.17
C LEU A 127 7.18 -3.15 6.26
N THR A 128 6.08 -3.80 6.67
CA THR A 128 6.02 -5.25 6.87
C THR A 128 5.78 -6.00 5.56
N ASP A 129 4.88 -5.50 4.70
CA ASP A 129 4.42 -6.26 3.54
C ASP A 129 4.61 -5.56 2.18
N LEU A 130 4.47 -4.24 2.09
CA LEU A 130 4.60 -3.51 0.82
C LEU A 130 6.06 -3.24 0.44
N ALA A 131 6.93 -2.92 1.41
CA ALA A 131 8.34 -2.58 1.20
C ALA A 131 9.16 -3.72 0.53
N HIS A 132 8.65 -4.95 0.57
CA HIS A 132 9.26 -6.12 -0.07
C HIS A 132 8.31 -6.83 -1.05
N SER A 133 7.27 -6.15 -1.52
CA SER A 133 6.25 -6.73 -2.40
C SER A 133 6.70 -6.76 -3.87
N GLY A 134 7.00 -7.94 -4.40
CA GLY A 134 7.27 -8.12 -5.84
C GLY A 134 6.09 -7.73 -6.73
N SER A 135 4.85 -7.89 -6.25
CA SER A 135 3.65 -7.45 -6.97
C SER A 135 3.59 -5.93 -7.07
N LEU A 136 3.87 -5.22 -5.98
CA LEU A 136 3.92 -3.76 -5.99
C LEU A 136 5.09 -3.27 -6.85
N ALA A 137 6.25 -3.92 -6.78
CA ALA A 137 7.40 -3.61 -7.62
C ALA A 137 7.07 -3.67 -9.12
N ARG A 138 6.37 -4.72 -9.57
CA ARG A 138 5.90 -4.85 -10.95
C ARG A 138 4.94 -3.73 -11.35
N ILE A 139 4.02 -3.35 -10.47
CA ILE A 139 3.07 -2.26 -10.72
C ILE A 139 3.82 -0.92 -10.81
N LEU A 140 4.71 -0.62 -9.87
CA LEU A 140 5.53 0.60 -9.87
C LEU A 140 6.39 0.70 -11.13
N ALA A 141 7.03 -0.40 -11.56
CA ALA A 141 7.78 -0.46 -12.81
C ALA A 141 6.92 -0.06 -14.02
N HIS A 142 5.68 -0.59 -14.10
CA HIS A 142 4.74 -0.21 -15.15
C HIS A 142 4.40 1.28 -15.08
N PHE A 143 4.04 1.79 -13.89
CA PHE A 143 3.70 3.20 -13.70
C PHE A 143 4.84 4.13 -14.12
N THR A 144 6.07 3.84 -13.70
CA THR A 144 7.23 4.64 -14.07
C THR A 144 7.55 4.58 -15.56
N SER A 145 7.45 3.40 -16.19
CA SER A 145 7.66 3.26 -17.64
C SER A 145 6.66 4.07 -18.47
N GLN A 146 5.43 4.21 -17.98
CA GLN A 146 4.35 4.95 -18.62
C GLN A 146 4.24 6.39 -18.10
N GLN A 147 5.17 6.82 -17.23
CA GLN A 147 5.14 8.12 -16.54
C GLN A 147 3.81 8.40 -15.82
N LYS A 148 3.07 7.37 -15.38
CA LYS A 148 1.79 7.52 -14.67
C LYS A 148 2.01 8.03 -13.25
N ALA A 149 1.04 8.78 -12.73
CA ALA A 149 1.20 9.44 -11.44
C ALA A 149 1.22 8.41 -10.29
N VAL A 150 2.20 8.54 -9.39
CA VAL A 150 2.37 7.74 -8.19
C VAL A 150 2.40 8.71 -7.01
N CYS A 151 1.61 8.44 -5.98
CA CYS A 151 1.60 9.19 -4.73
C CYS A 151 1.80 8.24 -3.55
N ALA A 152 2.73 8.55 -2.65
CA ALA A 152 2.94 7.79 -1.42
C ALA A 152 3.12 8.72 -0.22
N ILE A 153 2.49 8.42 0.90
CA ILE A 153 2.44 9.33 2.06
C ILE A 153 2.87 8.58 3.32
N GLY A 154 3.61 9.24 4.21
CA GLY A 154 4.00 8.68 5.50
C GLY A 154 4.70 7.32 5.34
N GLN A 155 4.36 6.36 6.20
CA GLN A 155 4.94 5.02 6.10
C GLN A 155 4.56 4.29 4.81
N GLY A 156 3.54 4.75 4.07
CA GLY A 156 3.24 4.28 2.72
C GLY A 156 4.38 4.48 1.71
N VAL A 157 5.26 5.47 1.94
CA VAL A 157 6.46 5.70 1.12
C VAL A 157 7.40 4.49 1.13
N SER A 158 7.42 3.70 2.21
CA SER A 158 8.19 2.45 2.27
C SER A 158 7.80 1.45 1.18
N GLY A 159 6.57 1.51 0.67
CA GLY A 159 6.13 0.70 -0.47
C GLY A 159 6.89 0.98 -1.76
N LEU A 160 7.54 2.14 -1.91
CA LEU A 160 8.39 2.44 -3.06
C LEU A 160 9.72 1.68 -3.02
N CYS A 161 10.16 1.24 -1.84
CA CYS A 161 11.45 0.58 -1.64
C CYS A 161 11.50 -0.82 -2.27
N CYS A 162 10.34 -1.44 -2.54
CA CYS A 162 10.28 -2.74 -3.21
C CYS A 162 10.67 -2.69 -4.69
N ALA A 163 10.73 -1.50 -5.31
CA ALA A 163 10.86 -1.28 -6.75
C ALA A 163 12.30 -1.50 -7.27
N ILE A 164 12.90 -2.63 -6.94
CA ILE A 164 14.20 -3.10 -7.42
C ILE A 164 13.94 -4.18 -8.47
N VAL A 165 14.34 -3.95 -9.71
CA VAL A 165 14.12 -4.89 -10.82
C VAL A 165 15.27 -5.88 -10.85
N GLU A 166 15.05 -7.15 -10.48
CA GLU A 166 15.96 -8.30 -10.73
C GLU A 166 17.48 -7.99 -10.70
N GLY A 167 17.98 -7.42 -9.59
CA GLY A 167 19.41 -7.12 -9.41
C GLY A 167 19.90 -5.83 -10.08
N GLN A 168 19.01 -5.05 -10.67
CA GLN A 168 19.24 -3.71 -11.19
C GLN A 168 19.05 -2.64 -10.12
N LYS A 169 19.37 -1.40 -10.49
CA LYS A 169 19.16 -0.21 -9.68
C LYS A 169 17.69 -0.03 -9.29
N TRP A 170 17.46 0.54 -8.11
CA TRP A 170 16.14 0.97 -7.68
C TRP A 170 15.52 1.94 -8.70
N ILE A 171 14.25 1.74 -9.06
CA ILE A 171 13.58 2.48 -10.14
C ILE A 171 13.56 4.00 -9.91
N PHE A 172 13.51 4.42 -8.65
CA PHE A 172 13.52 5.83 -8.26
C PHE A 172 14.92 6.39 -7.99
N THR A 173 15.96 5.74 -8.51
CA THR A 173 17.30 6.34 -8.43
C THR A 173 17.34 7.69 -9.13
N GLY A 174 17.93 8.70 -8.47
CA GLY A 174 17.97 10.08 -8.96
C GLY A 174 16.64 10.80 -8.85
N TYR A 175 15.64 10.24 -8.16
CA TYR A 175 14.44 10.98 -7.76
C TYR A 175 14.67 11.72 -6.45
N SER A 176 14.00 12.86 -6.33
CA SER A 176 13.79 13.54 -5.06
C SER A 176 12.49 13.05 -4.44
N LEU A 177 12.54 12.69 -3.17
CA LEU A 177 11.34 12.32 -2.41
C LEU A 177 11.45 12.68 -0.93
N THR A 178 10.34 12.55 -0.23
CA THR A 178 10.23 12.61 1.22
C THR A 178 9.46 11.41 1.76
N GLY A 179 9.38 11.30 3.08
CA GLY A 179 8.74 10.26 3.86
C GLY A 179 9.00 10.54 5.35
N PRO A 180 8.58 9.69 6.28
CA PRO A 180 8.75 9.93 7.70
C PRO A 180 10.21 10.21 8.04
N SER A 181 10.46 11.33 8.70
CA SER A 181 11.81 11.69 9.13
C SER A 181 12.25 10.79 10.28
N VAL A 182 13.57 10.59 10.44
CA VAL A 182 14.10 9.86 11.59
C VAL A 182 13.63 10.50 12.91
N PHE A 183 13.52 11.84 12.97
CA PHE A 183 13.02 12.57 14.15
C PHE A 183 11.55 12.25 14.51
N GLU A 184 10.70 11.98 13.52
CA GLU A 184 9.34 11.48 13.76
C GLU A 184 9.37 10.01 14.19
N LEU A 185 10.20 9.19 13.54
CA LEU A 185 10.25 7.76 13.76
C LEU A 185 10.78 7.39 15.16
N VAL A 186 11.77 8.11 15.70
CA VAL A 186 12.37 7.83 17.02
C VAL A 186 11.39 7.98 18.19
N ARG A 187 10.24 8.64 17.97
CA ARG A 187 9.17 8.77 18.96
C ARG A 187 8.37 7.48 19.11
N SER A 188 8.44 6.58 18.12
CA SER A 188 7.78 5.28 18.19
C SER A 188 8.55 4.33 19.11
N PRO A 189 7.88 3.59 20.02
CA PRO A 189 8.54 2.57 20.83
C PRO A 189 9.15 1.45 19.97
N ASP A 190 8.65 1.26 18.74
CA ASP A 190 9.13 0.23 17.82
C ASP A 190 10.29 0.69 16.93
N PHE A 191 10.82 1.91 17.11
CA PHE A 191 11.88 2.48 16.27
C PHE A 191 13.07 1.52 16.06
N ALA A 192 13.55 0.92 17.14
CA ALA A 192 14.70 0.01 17.12
C ALA A 192 14.45 -1.30 16.33
N ASN A 193 13.17 -1.63 16.07
CA ASN A 193 12.75 -2.84 15.39
C ASN A 193 12.23 -2.56 13.97
N LEU A 194 12.33 -1.32 13.47
CA LEU A 194 11.90 -1.01 12.11
C LEU A 194 12.74 -1.81 11.10
N PRO A 195 12.11 -2.49 10.13
CA PRO A 195 12.85 -3.28 9.13
C PRO A 195 13.57 -2.38 8.12
N LEU A 196 13.19 -1.10 8.05
CA LEU A 196 13.66 -0.14 7.08
C LEU A 196 13.46 1.29 7.60
N ILE A 197 14.46 2.14 7.40
CA ILE A 197 14.34 3.59 7.51
C ILE A 197 14.34 4.15 6.08
N VAL A 198 13.22 4.76 5.67
CA VAL A 198 13.04 5.23 4.28
C VAL A 198 14.10 6.27 3.91
N GLU A 199 14.41 7.20 4.82
CA GLU A 199 15.44 8.22 4.61
C GLU A 199 16.79 7.60 4.23
N ASP A 200 17.25 6.61 5.00
CA ASP A 200 18.54 5.94 4.76
C ASP A 200 18.50 5.14 3.45
N PHE A 201 17.44 4.35 3.24
CA PHE A 201 17.27 3.57 2.01
C PHE A 201 17.32 4.44 0.75
N VAL A 202 16.67 5.61 0.78
CA VAL A 202 16.63 6.52 -0.37
C VAL A 202 18.02 7.06 -0.67
N LYS A 203 18.76 7.49 0.35
CA LYS A 203 20.13 8.00 0.19
C LYS A 203 21.06 6.90 -0.32
N ASP A 204 21.00 5.71 0.27
CA ASP A 204 21.83 4.56 -0.11
C ASP A 204 21.52 4.06 -1.52
N SER A 205 20.27 4.19 -1.96
CA SER A 205 19.82 3.79 -3.30
C SER A 205 20.03 4.89 -4.36
N GLY A 206 20.67 6.01 -4.01
CA GLY A 206 21.00 7.10 -4.94
C GLY A 206 19.83 8.04 -5.26
N GLY A 207 18.81 8.08 -4.42
CA GLY A 207 17.80 9.15 -4.42
C GLY A 207 18.20 10.33 -3.54
N SER A 208 17.45 11.43 -3.64
CA SER A 208 17.60 12.62 -2.80
C SER A 208 16.43 12.70 -1.82
N TYR A 209 16.72 12.52 -0.54
CA TYR A 209 15.71 12.65 0.53
C TYR A 209 15.71 14.06 1.11
N THR A 210 14.52 14.63 1.33
CA THR A 210 14.34 15.88 2.08
C THR A 210 13.21 15.74 3.11
N ALA A 211 13.31 16.47 4.21
CA ALA A 211 12.27 16.55 5.23
C ALA A 211 12.18 17.98 5.76
N SER A 212 10.99 18.35 6.22
CA SER A 212 10.78 19.50 7.09
C SER A 212 10.84 19.06 8.55
N GLN A 213 10.60 20.00 9.47
CA GLN A 213 10.40 19.68 10.88
C GLN A 213 9.34 18.59 11.06
N GLU A 214 9.49 17.79 12.11
CA GLU A 214 8.46 16.88 12.60
C GLU A 214 7.05 17.48 12.57
N ASP A 215 6.07 16.69 12.13
CA ASP A 215 4.66 17.08 12.08
C ASP A 215 4.35 18.29 11.16
N ALA A 216 5.33 18.83 10.45
CA ALA A 216 5.09 19.84 9.42
C ALA A 216 4.53 19.18 8.16
N VAL A 217 3.70 19.92 7.42
CA VAL A 217 3.29 19.53 6.08
C VAL A 217 4.50 19.66 5.14
N HIS A 218 4.93 18.56 4.54
CA HIS A 218 6.03 18.54 3.58
C HIS A 218 5.75 17.54 2.46
N VAL A 219 5.80 18.03 1.23
CA VAL A 219 5.50 17.26 0.02
C VAL A 219 6.59 17.51 -1.00
N VAL A 220 7.10 16.44 -1.60
CA VAL A 220 8.05 16.49 -2.70
C VAL A 220 7.38 15.95 -3.96
N ILE A 221 7.49 16.71 -5.05
CA ILE A 221 6.99 16.34 -6.37
C ILE A 221 8.19 16.28 -7.31
N ASP A 222 8.44 15.11 -7.88
CA ASP A 222 9.48 14.92 -8.89
C ASP A 222 8.92 14.08 -10.04
N ARG A 223 8.84 14.69 -11.23
CA ARG A 223 8.24 14.11 -12.44
C ARG A 223 6.80 13.64 -12.18
N HIS A 224 6.59 12.32 -12.14
CA HIS A 224 5.29 11.69 -11.91
C HIS A 224 5.16 11.10 -10.50
N LEU A 225 6.14 11.33 -9.62
CA LEU A 225 6.14 10.88 -8.24
C LEU A 225 5.80 12.04 -7.31
N VAL A 226 4.81 11.82 -6.43
CA VAL A 226 4.46 12.70 -5.30
C VAL A 226 4.72 11.92 -4.03
N THR A 227 5.43 12.52 -3.08
CA THR A 227 5.62 11.94 -1.76
C THR A 227 5.28 12.94 -0.66
N GLY A 228 4.63 12.47 0.40
CA GLY A 228 4.31 13.27 1.58
C GLY A 228 5.00 12.71 2.82
N GLN A 229 5.58 13.59 3.64
CA GLN A 229 6.41 13.20 4.78
C GLN A 229 5.61 12.40 5.83
N ASN A 230 4.42 12.87 6.17
CA ASN A 230 3.62 12.36 7.28
C ASN A 230 2.12 12.47 6.98
N ILE A 231 1.30 12.03 7.93
CA ILE A 231 -0.16 12.06 7.81
C ILE A 231 -0.72 13.46 7.53
N LEU A 232 -0.13 14.51 8.11
CA LEU A 232 -0.55 15.90 7.91
C LEU A 232 -0.33 16.37 6.47
N SER A 233 0.60 15.72 5.76
CA SER A 233 0.89 15.98 4.36
C SER A 233 -0.11 15.33 3.39
N THR A 234 -1.04 14.50 3.86
CA THR A 234 -1.99 13.71 3.03
C THR A 234 -2.74 14.59 2.04
N SER A 235 -3.43 15.62 2.51
CA SER A 235 -4.28 16.47 1.67
C SER A 235 -3.50 17.17 0.56
N VAL A 236 -2.31 17.69 0.88
CA VAL A 236 -1.45 18.40 -0.09
C VAL A 236 -0.88 17.43 -1.11
N ALA A 237 -0.43 16.24 -0.69
CA ALA A 237 0.08 15.22 -1.61
C ALA A 237 -1.02 14.71 -2.57
N VAL A 238 -2.23 14.46 -2.06
CA VAL A 238 -3.35 13.99 -2.88
C VAL A 238 -3.85 15.05 -3.87
N ASN A 239 -3.87 16.33 -3.48
CA ASN A 239 -4.21 17.41 -4.41
C ASN A 239 -3.18 17.52 -5.55
N ASN A 240 -1.88 17.36 -5.26
CA ASN A 240 -0.85 17.33 -6.29
C ASN A 240 -0.96 16.09 -7.20
N LEU A 241 -1.32 14.92 -6.65
CA LEU A 241 -1.65 13.74 -7.46
C LEU A 241 -2.79 14.05 -8.46
N ILE A 242 -3.86 14.68 -7.99
CA ILE A 242 -5.01 15.08 -8.83
C ILE A 242 -4.56 16.05 -9.94
N MET A 243 -3.74 17.05 -9.60
CA MET A 243 -3.21 18.00 -10.58
C MET A 243 -2.35 17.33 -11.66
N LEU A 244 -1.46 16.40 -11.27
CA LEU A 244 -0.63 15.64 -12.21
C LEU A 244 -1.44 14.78 -13.19
N CYS A 245 -2.61 14.28 -12.76
CA CYS A 245 -3.50 13.51 -13.63
C CYS A 245 -4.34 14.37 -14.57
N ASN A 246 -4.65 15.61 -14.19
CA ASN A 246 -5.45 16.53 -15.03
C ASN A 246 -4.61 17.28 -16.06
N GLY A 247 -3.30 17.40 -15.87
CA GLY A 247 -2.38 18.08 -16.79
C GLY A 247 -1.95 17.27 -18.01
N LYS A 248 -2.59 16.11 -18.27
CA LYS A 248 -2.28 15.19 -19.37
C LYS A 248 -3.52 14.93 -20.21
#